data_AF-A0A7S2P2N2-F1
#
_entry.id   AF-A0A7S2P2N2-F1
#
_cell.length_a   1.000
_cell.length_b   1.000
_cell.length_c   1.000
_cell.angle_alpha   90.00
_cell.angle_beta   90.00
_cell.angle_gamma   90.00
#
_symmetry.space_group_name_H-M   'P 1'
#
loop_
_entity.id
_entity.type
_entity.pdbx_description
1 polymer ?
#
loop_
_entity_poly.entity_id
_entity_poly.type
_entity_poly.pdbx_seq_one_letter_code
_entity_poly.pdbx_strand_id
1 'polypeptide(L)'
;AALPWKTGTSINPLMRALYILRHSPLHEVFLMIPWLEKRAHREEVYGASNTFDDDRPGRMQQIDFIKTWASDSAKMPEEGNKLLIRFYPAQYQRQLGSIFPLVNICSLIKKADADVAILEEPEHLNWLRMPSIRKRSDDDVVVDRCASWSDDFN
;
A
#
# COMPACT_ATOMS: atom_id res chain seq x y z
N ALA A 1 2.10 -2.20 4.38
CA ALA A 1 2.48 -3.50 4.97
C ALA A 1 1.21 -4.34 5.19
N ALA A 2 0.80 -5.21 4.24
CA ALA A 2 -0.43 -6.00 4.39
C ALA A 2 -0.28 -7.47 3.96
N LEU A 3 0.94 -7.86 3.57
CA LEU A 3 1.21 -9.25 3.22
C LEU A 3 1.59 -10.03 4.48
N PRO A 4 0.98 -11.18 4.72
CA PRO A 4 1.13 -11.90 5.98
C PRO A 4 2.48 -12.63 6.15
N TRP A 5 3.55 -12.19 5.45
CA TRP A 5 4.89 -12.74 5.61
C TRP A 5 5.97 -11.67 5.89
N LYS A 6 6.87 -12.03 6.82
CA LYS A 6 8.24 -11.53 7.06
C LYS A 6 8.51 -10.03 7.22
N THR A 7 7.49 -9.21 7.44
CA THR A 7 7.68 -7.90 8.10
C THR A 7 6.81 -7.90 9.35
N GLY A 8 7.39 -7.63 10.52
CA GLY A 8 6.76 -7.84 11.84
C GLY A 8 5.44 -7.10 12.06
N THR A 9 5.08 -6.17 11.17
CA THR A 9 3.89 -5.32 11.24
C THR A 9 2.81 -5.64 10.19
N SER A 10 3.11 -6.39 9.12
CA SER A 10 2.19 -6.53 7.97
C SER A 10 0.92 -7.35 8.19
N ILE A 11 0.84 -8.18 9.25
CA ILE A 11 -0.37 -8.99 9.53
C ILE A 11 -1.46 -8.14 10.19
N ASN A 12 -1.09 -7.09 10.93
CA ASN A 12 -2.01 -6.32 11.74
C ASN A 12 -3.09 -5.59 10.91
N PRO A 13 -2.75 -4.89 9.80
CA PRO A 13 -3.76 -4.16 9.02
C PRO A 13 -4.78 -5.08 8.34
N LEU A 14 -4.32 -6.21 7.81
CA LEU A 14 -5.20 -7.21 7.19
C LEU A 14 -6.17 -7.80 8.22
N MET A 15 -5.66 -8.28 9.36
CA MET A 15 -6.51 -8.84 10.41
C MET A 15 -7.51 -7.83 10.95
N ARG A 16 -7.09 -6.56 11.13
CA ARG A 16 -7.99 -5.49 11.57
C ARG A 16 -9.10 -5.24 10.57
N ALA A 17 -8.78 -5.16 9.27
CA ALA A 17 -9.77 -4.97 8.21
C ALA A 17 -10.79 -6.11 8.17
N LEU A 18 -10.32 -7.36 8.28
CA LEU A 18 -11.18 -8.54 8.36
C LEU A 18 -12.10 -8.48 9.60
N TYR A 19 -11.56 -8.08 10.76
CA TYR A 19 -12.34 -8.00 12.00
C TYR A 19 -13.39 -6.89 11.98
N ILE A 20 -13.09 -5.76 11.32
CA ILE A 20 -14.07 -4.69 11.07
C ILE A 20 -15.21 -5.25 10.22
N LEU A 21 -14.92 -5.92 9.10
CA LEU A 21 -15.94 -6.53 8.24
C LEU A 21 -16.82 -7.53 8.99
N ARG A 22 -16.24 -8.33 9.89
CA ARG A 22 -16.99 -9.28 10.74
C ARG A 22 -18.05 -8.60 11.59
N HIS A 23 -17.76 -7.42 12.13
CA HIS A 23 -18.65 -6.69 13.04
C HIS A 23 -19.41 -5.54 12.38
N SER A 24 -19.11 -5.25 11.11
CA SER A 24 -19.72 -4.18 10.32
C SER A 24 -20.03 -4.67 8.91
N PRO A 25 -20.86 -5.72 8.76
CA PRO A 25 -21.05 -6.40 7.46
C PRO A 25 -21.75 -5.56 6.39
N LEU A 26 -22.32 -4.42 6.76
CA LEU A 26 -22.96 -3.46 5.84
C LEU A 26 -21.99 -2.40 5.31
N HIS A 27 -20.80 -2.26 5.90
CA HIS A 27 -19.83 -1.27 5.51
C HIS A 27 -18.85 -1.85 4.48
N GLU A 28 -18.45 -1.02 3.53
CA GLU A 28 -17.32 -1.32 2.66
C GLU A 28 -16.02 -1.02 3.41
N VAL A 29 -15.06 -1.95 3.33
CA VAL A 29 -13.73 -1.77 3.93
C VAL A 29 -12.68 -1.88 2.85
N PHE A 30 -11.96 -0.78 2.64
CA PHE A 30 -10.84 -0.71 1.71
C PHE A 30 -9.51 -0.87 2.45
N LEU A 31 -8.74 -1.89 2.07
CA LEU A 31 -7.36 -2.09 2.51
C LEU A 31 -6.40 -1.57 1.44
N MET A 32 -5.72 -0.46 1.74
CA MET A 32 -4.73 0.17 0.88
C MET A 32 -3.35 -0.47 1.09
N ILE A 33 -2.76 -1.03 0.05
CA ILE A 33 -1.50 -1.78 0.15
C ILE A 33 -0.48 -1.33 -0.90
N PRO A 34 0.83 -1.31 -0.57
CA PRO A 34 1.85 -0.93 -1.54
C PRO A 34 1.97 -2.00 -2.63
N TRP A 35 2.06 -1.56 -3.88
CA TRP A 35 2.51 -2.37 -5.00
C TRP A 35 3.95 -1.98 -5.36
N LEU A 36 4.88 -2.91 -5.17
CA LEU A 36 6.27 -2.70 -5.58
C LEU A 36 6.38 -2.91 -7.09
N GLU A 37 6.60 -1.83 -7.84
CA GLU A 37 6.53 -1.87 -9.31
C GLU A 37 7.58 -2.81 -9.92
N LYS A 38 8.79 -2.86 -9.36
CA LYS A 38 9.87 -3.69 -9.88
C LYS A 38 9.81 -5.09 -9.29
N ARG A 39 9.79 -6.12 -10.15
CA ARG A 39 9.89 -7.53 -9.75
C ARG A 39 11.04 -7.81 -8.79
N ALA A 40 12.23 -7.26 -9.06
CA ALA A 40 13.39 -7.43 -8.18
C ALA A 40 13.14 -6.94 -6.74
N HIS A 41 12.34 -5.87 -6.56
CA HIS A 41 11.96 -5.39 -5.23
C HIS A 41 10.95 -6.32 -4.56
N ARG A 42 10.00 -6.90 -5.32
CA ARG A 42 9.09 -7.93 -4.81
C ARG A 42 9.85 -9.17 -4.38
N GLU A 43 10.79 -9.65 -5.19
CA GLU A 43 11.65 -10.80 -4.85
C GLU A 43 12.46 -10.56 -3.58
N GLU A 44 13.02 -9.35 -3.42
CA GLU A 44 13.79 -8.99 -2.24
C GLU A 44 12.95 -8.89 -0.97
N VAL A 45 11.76 -8.28 -1.05
CA VAL A 45 10.89 -8.08 0.12
C VAL A 45 10.05 -9.32 0.44
N TYR A 46 9.59 -10.04 -0.58
CA TYR A 46 8.64 -11.15 -0.44
C TYR A 46 9.29 -12.54 -0.53
N GLY A 47 10.52 -12.61 -1.02
CA GLY A 47 11.24 -13.85 -1.30
C GLY A 47 10.96 -14.41 -2.70
N ALA A 48 11.88 -15.23 -3.20
CA ALA A 48 11.83 -15.81 -4.55
C ALA A 48 10.64 -16.76 -4.81
N SER A 49 9.97 -17.24 -3.75
CA SER A 49 8.76 -18.07 -3.88
C SER A 49 7.47 -17.26 -4.04
N ASN A 50 7.49 -15.95 -3.76
CA ASN A 50 6.33 -15.07 -3.79
C ASN A 50 6.50 -14.00 -4.86
N THR A 51 6.87 -14.44 -6.06
CA THR A 51 7.00 -13.56 -7.20
C THR A 51 5.68 -13.43 -7.92
N PHE A 52 5.04 -12.29 -7.73
CA PHE A 52 3.93 -11.88 -8.56
C PHE A 52 4.45 -11.34 -9.88
N ASP A 53 3.71 -11.59 -10.96
CA ASP A 53 3.98 -10.98 -12.27
C ASP A 53 3.99 -9.44 -12.20
N ASP A 54 4.45 -8.78 -13.25
CA ASP A 54 4.34 -7.33 -13.31
C ASP A 54 2.88 -6.89 -13.57
N ASP A 55 2.60 -5.62 -13.26
CA ASP A 55 1.33 -4.96 -13.56
C ASP A 55 0.06 -5.62 -12.99
N ARG A 56 -1.00 -5.66 -13.81
CA ARG A 56 -2.34 -6.09 -13.41
C ARG A 56 -2.39 -7.59 -13.07
N PRO A 57 -1.77 -8.50 -13.84
CA PRO A 57 -1.75 -9.92 -13.50
C PRO A 57 -1.17 -10.18 -12.11
N GLY A 58 -0.02 -9.58 -11.80
CA GLY A 58 0.61 -9.75 -10.50
C GLY A 58 -0.19 -9.15 -9.34
N ARG A 59 -0.80 -7.98 -9.54
CA ARG A 59 -1.72 -7.41 -8.55
C ARG A 59 -2.90 -8.34 -8.24
N MET A 60 -3.44 -9.03 -9.26
CA MET A 60 -4.52 -9.99 -9.05
C MET A 60 -4.04 -11.22 -8.29
N GLN A 61 -2.88 -11.78 -8.67
CA GLN A 61 -2.27 -12.90 -7.93
C GLN A 61 -2.02 -12.54 -6.46
N GLN A 62 -1.60 -11.31 -6.18
CA GLN A 62 -1.40 -10.83 -4.82
C GLN A 62 -2.71 -10.67 -4.04
N ILE A 63 -3.78 -10.20 -4.70
CA ILE A 63 -5.13 -10.17 -4.09
C ILE A 63 -5.60 -11.58 -3.76
N ASP A 64 -5.49 -12.51 -4.71
CA ASP A 64 -5.90 -13.90 -4.52
C ASP A 64 -5.12 -14.53 -3.38
N PHE A 65 -3.80 -14.30 -3.31
CA PHE A 65 -2.97 -14.74 -2.20
C PHE A 65 -3.50 -14.23 -0.85
N ILE A 66 -3.78 -12.92 -0.74
CA ILE A 66 -4.27 -12.31 0.51
C ILE A 66 -5.63 -12.91 0.91
N LYS A 67 -6.53 -13.14 -0.07
CA LYS A 67 -7.85 -13.74 0.18
C LYS A 67 -7.74 -15.20 0.59
N THR A 68 -6.88 -15.99 -0.06
CA THR A 68 -6.58 -17.37 0.34
C THR A 68 -6.03 -17.40 1.76
N TRP A 69 -5.13 -16.50 2.12
CA TRP A 69 -4.63 -16.42 3.49
C TRP A 69 -5.73 -16.08 4.50
N ALA A 70 -6.61 -15.13 4.19
CA ALA A 70 -7.75 -14.77 5.05
C ALA A 70 -8.69 -15.98 5.29
N SER A 71 -8.93 -16.79 4.26
CA SER A 71 -9.66 -18.05 4.37
C SER A 71 -8.90 -19.08 5.24
N ASP A 72 -7.69 -19.44 4.80
CA ASP A 72 -7.04 -20.67 5.27
C ASP A 72 -6.33 -20.47 6.59
N SER A 73 -5.75 -19.29 6.82
CA SER A 73 -4.99 -18.98 8.03
C SER A 73 -5.85 -18.26 9.06
N ALA A 74 -6.55 -17.19 8.66
CA ALA A 74 -7.36 -16.41 9.60
C ALA A 74 -8.75 -17.03 9.90
N LYS A 75 -9.19 -18.01 9.11
CA LYS A 75 -10.54 -18.62 9.20
C LYS A 75 -11.65 -17.57 9.06
N MET A 76 -11.46 -16.65 8.11
CA MET A 76 -12.37 -15.53 7.80
C MET A 76 -12.71 -15.48 6.29
N PRO A 77 -13.26 -16.55 5.70
CA PRO A 77 -13.49 -16.61 4.25
C PRO A 77 -14.55 -15.60 3.76
N GLU A 78 -15.60 -15.36 4.54
CA GLU A 78 -16.65 -14.40 4.15
C GLU A 78 -16.11 -12.96 4.16
N GLU A 79 -15.36 -12.61 5.19
CA GLU A 79 -14.75 -11.29 5.31
C GLU A 79 -13.66 -11.09 4.25
N GLY A 80 -12.84 -12.11 3.99
CA GLY A 80 -11.85 -12.09 2.91
C GLY A 80 -12.49 -11.86 1.53
N ASN A 81 -13.66 -12.44 1.29
CA ASN A 81 -14.40 -12.23 0.04
C ASN A 81 -14.97 -10.81 -0.09
N LYS A 82 -15.48 -10.23 1.01
CA LYS A 82 -16.02 -8.87 1.06
C LYS A 82 -14.93 -7.79 1.05
N LEU A 83 -13.72 -8.11 1.51
CA LEU A 83 -12.62 -7.16 1.60
C LEU A 83 -12.25 -6.58 0.23
N LEU A 84 -12.22 -5.25 0.16
CA LEU A 84 -11.80 -4.52 -1.02
C LEU A 84 -10.33 -4.14 -0.86
N ILE A 85 -9.49 -4.54 -1.81
CA ILE A 85 -8.05 -4.27 -1.78
C ILE A 85 -7.73 -3.29 -2.90
N ARG A 86 -7.01 -2.21 -2.58
CA ARG A 86 -6.51 -1.23 -3.55
C ARG A 86 -5.01 -1.08 -3.40
N PHE A 87 -4.32 -1.02 -4.52
CA PHE A 87 -2.88 -0.84 -4.55
C PHE A 87 -2.52 0.63 -4.74
N TYR A 88 -1.46 1.08 -4.08
CA TYR A 88 -0.76 2.31 -4.42
C TYR A 88 0.67 1.99 -4.90
N PRO A 89 1.19 2.70 -5.90
CA PRO A 89 2.54 2.47 -6.41
C PRO A 89 3.58 2.80 -5.33
N ALA A 90 4.53 1.90 -5.15
CA ALA A 90 5.55 2.00 -4.11
C ALA A 90 6.90 1.45 -4.59
N GLN A 91 7.96 1.82 -3.88
CA GLN A 91 9.31 1.35 -4.13
C GLN A 91 9.98 0.90 -2.84
N TYR A 92 10.66 -0.25 -2.89
CA TYR A 92 11.53 -0.68 -1.81
C TYR A 92 12.90 -0.03 -1.96
N GLN A 93 13.38 0.58 -0.87
CA GLN A 93 14.64 1.28 -0.81
C GLN A 93 15.62 0.53 0.09
N ARG A 94 16.47 -0.28 -0.55
CA ARG A 94 17.40 -1.22 0.09
C ARG A 94 18.29 -0.57 1.15
N GLN A 95 18.80 0.65 0.90
CA GLN A 95 19.66 1.37 1.85
C GLN A 95 18.96 1.70 3.17
N LEU A 96 17.64 1.88 3.14
CA LEU A 96 16.82 2.20 4.31
C LEU A 96 16.07 0.97 4.84
N GLY A 97 16.04 -0.12 4.08
CA GLY A 97 15.24 -1.30 4.42
C GLY A 97 13.74 -1.02 4.48
N SER A 98 13.24 -0.04 3.70
CA SER A 98 11.86 0.46 3.83
C SER A 98 11.15 0.58 2.48
N ILE A 99 9.82 0.52 2.50
CA ILE A 99 8.95 0.73 1.34
C ILE A 99 8.43 2.17 1.39
N PHE A 100 8.59 2.91 0.28
CA PHE A 100 8.10 4.28 0.16
C PHE A 100 7.01 4.37 -0.91
N PRO A 101 5.93 5.12 -0.67
CA PRO A 101 4.97 5.42 -1.73
C PRO A 101 5.62 6.31 -2.81
N LEU A 102 5.21 6.10 -4.05
CA LEU A 102 5.63 6.93 -5.19
C LEU A 102 4.63 8.05 -5.51
N VAL A 103 3.48 8.07 -4.81
CA VAL A 103 2.39 9.03 -5.01
C VAL A 103 1.79 9.47 -3.68
N ASN A 104 1.00 10.55 -3.69
CA ASN A 104 0.12 10.88 -2.56
C ASN A 104 -0.97 9.81 -2.46
N ILE A 105 -0.93 8.96 -1.43
CA ILE A 105 -1.88 7.84 -1.29
C ILE A 105 -3.32 8.36 -1.19
N CYS A 106 -3.55 9.49 -0.52
CA CYS A 106 -4.88 10.04 -0.33
C CYS A 106 -5.50 10.55 -1.63
N SER A 107 -4.70 10.94 -2.63
CA SER A 107 -5.24 11.34 -3.93
C SER A 107 -5.82 10.15 -4.71
N LEU A 108 -5.58 8.91 -4.26
CA LEU A 108 -6.18 7.69 -4.82
C LEU A 108 -7.55 7.37 -4.22
N ILE A 109 -7.92 8.01 -3.12
CA ILE A 109 -9.17 7.78 -2.40
C ILE A 109 -10.18 8.82 -2.88
N LYS A 110 -11.30 8.34 -3.45
CA LYS A 110 -12.38 9.23 -3.87
C LYS A 110 -13.04 9.83 -2.63
N LYS A 111 -13.44 11.09 -2.71
CA LYS A 111 -14.15 11.78 -1.60
C LYS A 111 -15.41 11.04 -1.13
N ALA A 112 -16.11 10.36 -2.04
CA ALA A 112 -17.30 9.56 -1.72
C ALA A 112 -17.00 8.26 -0.96
N ASP A 113 -15.74 7.78 -0.99
CA ASP A 113 -15.30 6.56 -0.31
C ASP A 113 -14.55 6.89 1.02
N ALA A 114 -14.52 8.17 1.42
CA ALA A 114 -13.59 8.69 2.44
C ALA A 114 -14.29 9.06 3.77
N ASP A 115 -15.13 8.17 4.30
CA ASP A 115 -15.89 8.42 5.53
C ASP A 115 -15.02 8.31 6.79
N VAL A 116 -14.23 7.25 6.90
CA VAL A 116 -13.36 6.95 8.05
C VAL A 116 -12.02 6.42 7.55
N ALA A 117 -10.93 6.98 8.05
CA ALA A 117 -9.57 6.52 7.78
C ALA A 117 -8.94 5.88 9.03
N ILE A 118 -8.44 4.66 8.90
CA ILE A 118 -7.63 3.98 9.92
C ILE A 118 -6.21 3.88 9.37
N LEU A 119 -5.26 4.49 10.08
CA LEU A 119 -3.87 4.56 9.65
C LEU A 119 -3.03 3.52 10.39
N GLU A 120 -2.32 2.71 9.63
CA GLU A 120 -1.30 1.79 10.10
C GLU A 120 0.02 2.24 9.45
N GLU A 121 1.06 2.44 10.26
CA GLU A 121 2.32 3.08 9.82
C GLU A 121 2.06 4.43 9.13
N PRO A 122 1.47 5.43 9.85
CA PRO A 122 1.09 6.73 9.29
C PRO A 122 2.26 7.50 8.66
N GLU A 123 3.52 7.17 9.01
CA GLU A 123 4.73 7.64 8.35
C GLU A 123 4.71 7.39 6.83
N HIS A 124 4.02 6.35 6.36
CA HIS A 124 3.84 6.07 4.94
C HIS A 124 2.95 7.07 4.21
N LEU A 125 2.18 7.90 4.91
CA LEU A 125 1.47 9.01 4.25
C LEU A 125 2.41 10.14 3.84
N ASN A 126 3.68 10.12 4.27
CA ASN A 126 4.72 11.11 3.96
C ASN A 126 4.12 12.53 3.88
N TRP A 127 3.73 13.08 5.03
CA TRP A 127 3.33 14.50 5.10
C TRP A 127 4.45 15.44 4.65
N LEU A 128 5.69 14.93 4.63
CA LEU A 128 6.83 15.49 3.91
C LEU A 128 7.17 14.56 2.72
N ARG A 129 6.79 14.98 1.52
CA ARG A 129 7.20 14.35 0.25
C ARG A 129 8.71 14.43 0.06
N MET A 130 9.33 13.38 -0.48
CA MET A 130 10.72 13.50 -0.97
C MET A 130 10.76 14.60 -2.03
N PRO A 131 11.69 15.56 -1.97
CA PRO A 131 11.83 16.58 -2.99
C PRO A 131 11.97 15.90 -4.35
N SER A 132 11.16 16.32 -5.33
CA SER A 132 11.34 15.83 -6.69
C SER A 132 12.63 16.42 -7.25
N ILE A 133 13.65 15.57 -7.42
CA ILE A 133 14.86 15.96 -8.15
C ILE A 133 14.51 15.97 -9.64
N ARG A 134 14.19 17.14 -10.19
CA ARG A 134 14.10 17.33 -11.63
C ARG A 134 15.52 17.58 -12.16
N LYS A 135 16.07 16.63 -12.92
CA LYS A 135 17.24 16.93 -13.76
C LYS A 135 16.76 17.72 -14.97
N ARG A 136 17.07 19.02 -15.02
CA ARG A 136 17.12 19.75 -16.28
C ARG A 136 18.56 19.69 -16.79
N SER A 137 18.71 19.61 -18.11
CA SER A 137 20.01 19.82 -18.77
C SER A 137 20.59 21.15 -18.28
N ASP A 138 21.85 21.10 -17.84
CA ASP A 138 22.69 22.17 -17.31
C ASP A 138 22.58 22.41 -15.78
N ASP A 139 23.42 21.64 -15.06
CA ASP A 139 24.15 21.89 -13.81
C ASP A 139 23.59 22.72 -12.63
N ASP A 140 22.30 23.02 -12.56
CA ASP A 140 21.67 23.56 -11.34
C ASP A 140 20.63 22.59 -10.76
N VAL A 141 20.99 21.94 -9.64
CA VAL A 141 20.05 21.13 -8.85
C VAL A 141 19.17 22.05 -8.01
N VAL A 142 18.01 22.42 -8.56
CA VAL A 142 16.96 23.08 -7.78
C VAL A 142 16.21 22.01 -6.98
N VAL A 143 16.30 22.08 -5.66
CA VAL A 143 15.46 21.28 -4.76
C VAL A 143 14.05 21.88 -4.79
N ASP A 144 13.14 21.25 -5.54
CA ASP A 144 11.74 21.68 -5.55
C ASP A 144 11.18 21.53 -4.14
N ARG A 145 10.58 22.59 -3.60
CA ARG A 145 10.04 22.55 -2.25
C ARG A 145 8.98 21.47 -2.20
N CYS A 146 9.04 20.70 -1.13
CA CYS A 146 8.08 19.67 -0.81
C CYS A 146 6.65 20.25 -0.87
N ALA A 147 5.89 19.95 -1.94
CA ALA A 147 4.51 20.39 -2.06
C ALA A 147 3.74 19.87 -0.85
N SER A 148 3.28 20.80 -0.03
CA SER A 148 2.63 20.52 1.24
C SER A 148 1.15 20.25 0.99
N TRP A 149 0.52 19.52 1.91
CA TRP A 149 -0.92 19.28 1.81
C TRP A 149 -1.76 20.57 1.80
N SER A 150 -1.28 21.66 2.42
CA SER A 150 -2.01 22.95 2.39
C SER A 150 -2.16 23.55 1.01
N ASP A 151 -1.35 23.12 0.04
CA ASP A 151 -1.40 23.65 -1.33
C ASP A 151 -2.55 23.02 -2.16
N ASP A 152 -3.09 21.87 -1.72
CA ASP A 152 -4.13 21.11 -2.43
C ASP A 152 -5.57 21.40 -1.89
N PHE A 153 -5.73 22.24 -0.85
CA PHE A 153 -7.02 22.55 -0.19
C PHE A 153 -7.50 24.00 -0.34
N ASN A 154 -6.90 24.78 -1.25
CA ASN A 154 -7.40 26.11 -1.65
C ASN A 154 -8.23 26.04 -2.94
#